data_AF-A0A850M2A6-F1
#
_entry.id   AF-A0A850M2A6-F1
#
_cell.length_a   1.000
_cell.length_b   1.000
_cell.length_c   1.000
_cell.angle_alpha   90.00
_cell.angle_beta   90.00
_cell.angle_gamma   90.00
#
_symmetry.space_group_name_H-M   'P 1'
#
loop_
_entity.id
_entity.type
_entity.pdbx_description
1 polymer ?
#
loop_
_entity_poly.entity_id
_entity_poly.type
_entity_poly.pdbx_seq_one_letter_code
_entity_poly.pdbx_strand_id
1 'polypeptide(L)'
;MVMSSEVFLHELWVAWRITCTVLCIIFAGYFWNRRRRTDFKDTRMIFLGQGLFMICFGLTRSLFAISDFFTTDPYYINKDLVLVAGGDLFISDLFWKISTLVGILGIIFLLLVIETYLVKSRYFFTVIATIGLIVAMVSPDINLSRWATYITLPIAMLGLIILYFYLLYKGSGIVRKKAGESILGLFLLGVGTILGTSAGMGTLRTIFGSFPEFIPVIILTVGLAIYTYINVKE
;
A
#
# COMPACT_ATOMS: atom_id res chain seq x y z
N MET A 1 -28.49 -12.17 -22.42
CA MET A 1 -27.46 -11.19 -22.85
C MET A 1 -26.10 -11.77 -22.51
N VAL A 2 -25.20 -11.90 -23.48
CA VAL A 2 -23.81 -12.27 -23.23
C VAL A 2 -23.08 -10.97 -22.88
N MET A 3 -22.51 -10.90 -21.68
CA MET A 3 -21.69 -9.75 -21.27
C MET A 3 -20.44 -9.69 -22.13
N SER A 4 -20.05 -8.51 -22.62
CA SER A 4 -18.81 -8.39 -23.38
C SER A 4 -17.61 -8.73 -22.47
N SER A 5 -16.57 -9.30 -23.07
CA SER A 5 -15.35 -9.69 -22.34
C SER A 5 -14.70 -8.51 -21.63
N GLU A 6 -14.78 -7.30 -22.19
CA GLU A 6 -14.23 -6.08 -21.61
C GLU A 6 -14.93 -5.70 -20.30
N VAL A 7 -16.26 -5.75 -20.28
CA VAL A 7 -17.05 -5.47 -19.06
C VAL A 7 -16.76 -6.54 -18.00
N PHE A 8 -16.65 -7.81 -18.39
CA PHE A 8 -16.28 -8.88 -17.46
C PHE A 8 -14.92 -8.68 -16.80
N LEU A 9 -13.92 -8.28 -17.59
CA LEU A 9 -12.57 -8.04 -17.09
C LEU A 9 -12.52 -6.82 -16.16
N HIS A 10 -13.26 -5.76 -16.49
CA HIS A 10 -13.38 -4.59 -15.64
C HIS A 10 -13.99 -4.95 -14.27
N GLU A 11 -15.14 -5.64 -14.27
CA GLU A 11 -15.80 -6.07 -13.03
C GLU A 11 -14.90 -6.99 -12.19
N LEU A 12 -14.19 -7.91 -12.83
CA LEU A 12 -13.23 -8.80 -12.15
C LEU A 12 -12.11 -7.99 -11.50
N TRP A 13 -11.58 -6.98 -12.19
CA TRP A 13 -10.53 -6.10 -11.67
C TRP A 13 -10.99 -5.27 -10.47
N VAL A 14 -12.21 -4.72 -10.52
CA VAL A 14 -12.83 -3.99 -9.39
C VAL A 14 -13.03 -4.93 -8.20
N ALA A 15 -13.62 -6.10 -8.42
CA ALA A 15 -13.84 -7.11 -7.39
C ALA A 15 -12.52 -7.52 -6.69
N TRP A 16 -11.43 -7.60 -7.45
CA TRP A 16 -10.11 -7.93 -6.93
C TRP A 16 -9.54 -6.84 -6.02
N ARG A 17 -9.71 -5.55 -6.36
CA ARG A 17 -9.30 -4.44 -5.51
C ARG A 17 -10.08 -4.42 -4.19
N ILE A 18 -11.40 -4.65 -4.26
CA ILE A 18 -12.26 -4.78 -3.07
C ILE A 18 -11.78 -5.94 -2.19
N THR A 19 -11.51 -7.10 -2.79
CA THR A 19 -11.00 -8.28 -2.07
C THR A 19 -9.68 -7.98 -1.35
N CYS A 20 -8.75 -7.28 -2.01
CA CYS A 20 -7.49 -6.86 -1.40
C CYS A 20 -7.72 -5.95 -0.17
N THR A 21 -8.64 -4.98 -0.28
CA THR A 21 -9.02 -4.12 0.87
C THR A 21 -9.60 -4.93 2.02
N VAL A 22 -10.52 -5.85 1.73
CA VAL A 22 -11.14 -6.73 2.74
C VAL A 22 -10.06 -7.57 3.44
N LEU A 23 -9.12 -8.14 2.69
CA LEU A 23 -8.00 -8.89 3.27
C LEU A 23 -7.12 -8.03 4.18
N CYS A 24 -6.84 -6.78 3.78
CA CYS A 24 -6.08 -5.84 4.63
C CYS A 24 -6.81 -5.56 5.97
N ILE A 25 -8.14 -5.40 5.93
CA ILE A 25 -8.96 -5.21 7.13
C ILE A 25 -8.92 -6.48 8.02
N ILE A 26 -9.03 -7.66 7.42
CA ILE A 26 -8.95 -8.94 8.16
C ILE A 26 -7.57 -9.09 8.83
N PHE A 27 -6.48 -8.83 8.11
CA PHE A 27 -5.13 -8.91 8.67
C PHE A 27 -4.87 -7.86 9.75
N ALA A 28 -5.39 -6.63 9.60
CA ALA A 28 -5.35 -5.63 10.65
C ALA A 28 -6.09 -6.08 11.92
N GLY A 29 -7.29 -6.66 11.75
CA GLY A 29 -8.06 -7.27 12.83
C GLY A 29 -7.28 -8.39 13.53
N TYR A 30 -6.52 -9.19 12.78
CA TYR A 30 -5.68 -10.24 13.33
C TYR A 30 -4.54 -9.68 14.21
N PHE A 31 -3.84 -8.64 13.75
CA PHE A 31 -2.83 -7.95 14.55
C PHE A 31 -3.42 -7.35 15.84
N TRP A 32 -4.59 -6.72 15.76
CA TRP A 32 -5.24 -6.15 16.94
C TRP A 32 -5.79 -7.19 17.91
N ASN A 33 -6.27 -8.33 17.42
CA ASN A 33 -6.65 -9.43 18.29
C ASN A 33 -5.42 -9.98 19.04
N ARG A 34 -4.28 -10.14 18.35
CA ARG A 34 -3.03 -10.57 19.01
C ARG A 34 -2.53 -9.54 20.02
N ARG A 35 -2.61 -8.25 19.70
CA ARG A 35 -2.30 -7.14 20.62
C ARG A 35 -3.04 -7.26 21.95
N ARG A 36 -4.33 -7.60 21.94
CA ARG A 36 -5.13 -7.73 23.18
C ARG A 36 -4.65 -8.87 24.09
N ARG A 37 -4.01 -9.89 23.53
CA ARG A 37 -3.54 -11.09 24.24
C ARG A 37 -2.08 -11.04 24.66
N THR A 38 -1.39 -9.92 24.38
CA THR A 38 0.06 -9.80 24.62
C THR A 38 0.32 -8.96 25.86
N ASP A 39 1.12 -9.47 26.80
CA ASP A 39 1.38 -8.77 28.07
C ASP A 39 2.36 -7.61 27.91
N PHE A 40 3.41 -7.80 27.10
CA PHE A 40 4.46 -6.82 26.91
C PHE A 40 3.98 -5.58 26.15
N LYS A 41 4.23 -4.39 26.73
CA LYS A 41 3.82 -3.10 26.16
C LYS A 41 4.44 -2.85 24.78
N ASP A 42 5.73 -3.15 24.61
CA ASP A 42 6.44 -2.91 23.35
C ASP A 42 5.87 -3.77 22.22
N THR A 43 5.64 -5.05 22.47
CA THR A 43 5.01 -5.96 21.51
C THR A 43 3.58 -5.54 21.15
N ARG A 44 2.82 -5.02 22.13
CA ARG A 44 1.48 -4.44 21.87
C ARG A 44 1.54 -3.24 20.92
N MET A 45 2.57 -2.40 21.04
CA MET A 45 2.74 -1.25 20.16
C MET A 45 3.23 -1.65 18.77
N ILE A 46 4.06 -2.70 18.67
CA ILE A 46 4.44 -3.27 17.37
C ILE A 46 3.19 -3.74 16.60
N PHE A 47 2.33 -4.53 17.23
CA PHE A 47 1.09 -4.99 16.61
C PHE A 47 0.12 -3.85 16.27
N LEU A 48 0.10 -2.77 17.06
CA LEU A 48 -0.70 -1.60 16.74
C LEU A 48 -0.24 -0.95 15.44
N GLY A 49 1.05 -0.63 15.30
CA GLY A 49 1.54 0.02 14.08
C GLY A 49 1.47 -0.88 12.84
N GLN A 50 1.69 -2.18 13.00
CA GLN A 50 1.47 -3.15 11.91
C GLN A 50 0.00 -3.20 11.47
N GLY A 51 -0.94 -3.20 12.42
CA GLY A 51 -2.37 -3.14 12.11
C GLY A 51 -2.78 -1.82 11.43
N LEU A 52 -2.23 -0.69 11.90
CA LEU A 52 -2.48 0.62 11.28
C LEU A 52 -1.91 0.69 9.86
N PHE A 53 -0.70 0.17 9.63
CA PHE A 53 -0.14 0.03 8.29
C PHE A 53 -1.08 -0.74 7.36
N MET A 54 -1.62 -1.89 7.81
CA MET A 54 -2.52 -2.71 6.99
C MET A 54 -3.79 -1.95 6.61
N ILE A 55 -4.37 -1.18 7.54
CA ILE A 55 -5.56 -0.37 7.26
C ILE A 55 -5.25 0.76 6.29
N CYS A 56 -4.16 1.49 6.52
CA CYS A 56 -3.72 2.54 5.61
C CYS A 56 -3.46 1.97 4.21
N PHE A 57 -2.79 0.82 4.11
CA PHE A 57 -2.54 0.16 2.83
C PHE A 57 -3.84 -0.23 2.13
N GLY A 58 -4.80 -0.85 2.84
CA GLY A 58 -6.12 -1.16 2.29
C GLY A 58 -6.89 0.08 1.84
N LEU A 59 -6.88 1.16 2.63
CA LEU A 59 -7.52 2.43 2.29
C LEU A 59 -6.89 3.08 1.06
N THR A 60 -5.56 3.10 0.95
CA THR A 60 -4.85 3.56 -0.26
C THR A 60 -5.30 2.78 -1.49
N ARG A 61 -5.44 1.45 -1.42
CA ARG A 61 -5.92 0.66 -2.55
C ARG A 61 -7.37 0.98 -2.93
N SER A 62 -8.26 1.15 -1.96
CA SER A 62 -9.64 1.57 -2.20
C SER A 62 -9.74 2.97 -2.81
N LEU A 63 -8.98 3.94 -2.28
CA LEU A 63 -9.00 5.32 -2.76
C LEU A 63 -8.45 5.43 -4.18
N PHE A 64 -7.41 4.65 -4.52
CA PHE A 64 -6.98 4.54 -5.92
C PHE A 64 -8.05 3.89 -6.80
N ALA A 65 -8.79 2.89 -6.33
CA ALA A 65 -9.90 2.31 -7.11
C ALA A 65 -11.01 3.34 -7.39
N ILE A 66 -11.33 4.16 -6.39
CA ILE A 66 -12.31 5.25 -6.52
C ILE A 66 -11.80 6.33 -7.48
N SER A 67 -10.53 6.74 -7.34
CA SER A 67 -9.90 7.69 -8.28
C SER A 67 -9.94 7.16 -9.71
N ASP A 68 -9.54 5.91 -9.93
CA ASP A 68 -9.56 5.28 -11.26
C ASP A 68 -10.99 5.28 -11.85
N PHE A 69 -12.03 5.01 -11.06
CA PHE A 69 -13.44 5.06 -11.49
C PHE A 69 -13.84 6.44 -12.04
N PHE A 70 -13.44 7.52 -11.35
CA PHE A 70 -13.72 8.90 -11.78
C PHE A 70 -12.80 9.41 -12.90
N THR A 71 -11.72 8.69 -13.24
CA THR A 71 -10.77 9.10 -14.30
C THR A 71 -11.09 8.45 -15.66
N THR A 72 -11.96 7.44 -15.69
CA THR A 72 -12.20 6.65 -16.90
C THR A 72 -12.74 7.52 -18.05
N ASP A 73 -11.95 7.58 -19.12
CA ASP A 73 -12.13 8.41 -20.32
C ASP A 73 -13.56 8.41 -20.91
N PRO A 74 -13.98 9.53 -21.54
CA PRO A 74 -15.30 9.75 -22.16
C PRO A 74 -15.60 8.87 -23.39
N TYR A 75 -14.82 7.82 -23.66
CA TYR A 75 -15.12 6.89 -24.76
C TYR A 75 -16.30 5.95 -24.44
N TYR A 76 -16.62 5.77 -23.16
CA TYR A 76 -17.71 4.93 -22.68
C TYR A 76 -18.93 5.70 -22.15
N ILE A 77 -18.87 7.03 -22.11
CA ILE A 77 -19.95 7.89 -21.63
C ILE A 77 -20.43 8.72 -22.82
N ASN A 78 -21.72 8.60 -23.13
CA ASN A 78 -22.43 9.36 -24.18
C ASN A 78 -21.88 10.79 -24.31
N LYS A 79 -21.58 11.19 -25.55
CA LYS A 79 -21.05 12.52 -25.93
C LYS A 79 -21.90 13.71 -25.49
N ASP A 80 -23.10 13.47 -24.96
CA ASP A 80 -23.99 14.51 -24.43
C ASP A 80 -23.70 14.91 -22.97
N LEU A 81 -22.79 14.22 -22.28
CA LEU A 81 -22.38 14.52 -20.89
C LEU A 81 -21.07 15.32 -20.76
N VAL A 82 -20.57 15.87 -21.86
CA VAL A 82 -19.27 16.56 -21.95
C VAL A 82 -19.25 17.92 -21.21
N LEU A 83 -20.40 18.42 -20.75
CA LEU A 83 -20.51 19.67 -19.99
C LEU A 83 -20.17 19.59 -18.50
N VAL A 84 -19.86 18.40 -17.94
CA VAL A 84 -19.51 18.21 -16.51
C VAL A 84 -18.02 17.85 -16.28
N ALA A 85 -17.21 17.79 -17.35
CA ALA A 85 -15.84 17.27 -17.34
C ALA A 85 -14.82 18.04 -16.46
N GLY A 86 -15.15 19.23 -15.93
CA GLY A 86 -14.29 19.95 -14.99
C GLY A 86 -14.34 19.43 -13.55
N GLY A 87 -15.44 18.79 -13.15
CA GLY A 87 -15.64 18.30 -11.77
C GLY A 87 -15.01 16.92 -11.54
N ASP A 88 -15.12 16.02 -12.51
CA ASP A 88 -14.68 14.63 -12.40
C ASP A 88 -13.14 14.49 -12.31
N LEU A 89 -12.42 15.33 -13.08
CA LEU A 89 -10.96 15.41 -13.00
C LEU A 89 -10.47 15.94 -11.64
N PHE A 90 -11.15 16.94 -11.07
CA PHE A 90 -10.83 17.47 -9.75
C PHE A 90 -11.07 16.44 -8.64
N ILE A 91 -12.19 15.72 -8.70
CA ILE A 91 -12.52 14.67 -7.74
C ILE A 91 -11.52 13.52 -7.83
N SER A 92 -11.16 13.09 -9.04
CA SER A 92 -10.13 12.05 -9.22
C SER A 92 -8.78 12.48 -8.65
N ASP A 93 -8.31 13.70 -8.98
CA ASP A 93 -7.04 14.22 -8.47
C ASP A 93 -7.02 14.33 -6.93
N LEU A 94 -8.15 14.71 -6.34
CA LEU A 94 -8.31 14.75 -4.89
C LEU A 94 -8.19 13.34 -4.28
N PHE A 95 -8.90 12.34 -4.82
CA PHE A 95 -8.82 10.97 -4.33
C PHE A 95 -7.42 10.37 -4.52
N TRP A 96 -6.75 10.68 -5.64
CA TRP A 96 -5.35 10.31 -5.87
C TRP A 96 -4.42 10.91 -4.81
N LYS A 97 -4.58 12.20 -4.50
CA LYS A 97 -3.78 12.90 -3.47
C LYS A 97 -4.04 12.32 -2.09
N ILE A 98 -5.31 12.10 -1.71
CA ILE A 98 -5.63 11.49 -0.41
C ILE A 98 -5.06 10.07 -0.33
N SER A 99 -5.20 9.28 -1.39
CA SER A 99 -4.69 7.92 -1.47
C SER A 99 -3.19 7.83 -1.19
N THR A 100 -2.41 8.71 -1.84
CA THR A 100 -0.96 8.75 -1.66
C THR A 100 -0.53 9.22 -0.28
N LEU A 101 -1.20 10.24 0.28
CA LEU A 101 -0.98 10.70 1.66
C LEU A 101 -1.25 9.59 2.68
N VAL A 102 -2.37 8.87 2.52
CA VAL A 102 -2.71 7.71 3.36
C VAL A 102 -1.66 6.60 3.22
N GLY A 103 -1.10 6.41 2.01
CA GLY A 103 -0.05 5.42 1.75
C GLY A 103 1.24 5.76 2.50
N ILE A 104 1.67 7.03 2.43
CA ILE A 104 2.83 7.52 3.19
C ILE A 104 2.59 7.39 4.70
N LEU A 105 1.38 7.74 5.17
CA LEU A 105 1.01 7.59 6.58
C LEU A 105 1.09 6.13 7.06
N GLY A 106 0.67 5.18 6.23
CA GLY A 106 0.83 3.75 6.50
C GLY A 106 2.30 3.37 6.71
N ILE A 107 3.17 3.80 5.80
CA ILE A 107 4.62 3.54 5.88
C ILE A 107 5.23 4.20 7.14
N ILE A 108 4.79 5.41 7.50
CA ILE A 108 5.21 6.10 8.72
C ILE A 108 4.88 5.28 9.97
N PHE A 109 3.70 4.68 10.09
CA PHE A 109 3.37 3.83 11.24
C PHE A 109 4.31 2.62 11.36
N LEU A 110 4.69 2.04 10.22
CA LEU A 110 5.57 0.88 10.18
C LEU A 110 7.02 1.29 10.51
N LEU A 111 7.51 2.40 9.95
CA LEU A 111 8.81 3.01 10.29
C LEU A 111 8.90 3.34 11.77
N LEU A 112 7.88 4.01 12.32
CA LEU A 112 7.83 4.40 13.72
C LEU A 112 7.97 3.16 14.61
N VAL A 113 7.22 2.10 14.35
CA VAL A 113 7.30 0.88 15.13
C VAL A 113 8.68 0.23 15.07
N ILE A 114 9.27 0.14 13.88
CA ILE A 114 10.57 -0.49 13.71
C ILE A 114 11.67 0.33 14.38
N GLU A 115 11.70 1.65 14.14
CA GLU A 115 12.71 2.54 14.73
C GLU A 115 12.61 2.57 16.26
N THR A 116 11.39 2.63 16.81
CA THR A 116 11.17 2.70 18.27
C THR A 116 11.45 1.38 18.97
N TYR A 117 10.84 0.29 18.50
CA TYR A 117 10.72 -0.93 19.30
C TYR A 117 11.67 -2.04 18.85
N LEU A 118 12.04 -2.11 17.57
CA LEU A 118 12.91 -3.17 17.06
C LEU A 118 14.37 -2.73 17.00
N VAL A 119 14.64 -1.60 16.36
CA VAL A 119 16.00 -1.09 16.12
C VAL A 119 16.49 -0.23 17.28
N LYS A 120 15.58 0.47 17.99
CA LYS A 120 15.87 1.47 19.02
C LYS A 120 16.78 2.59 18.49
N SER A 121 16.48 3.07 17.29
CA SER A 121 17.19 4.17 16.62
C SER A 121 16.55 5.52 16.95
N ARG A 122 17.28 6.61 16.65
CA ARG A 122 16.67 7.93 16.48
C ARG A 122 15.76 7.86 15.25
N TYR A 123 14.55 8.40 15.36
CA TYR A 123 13.43 8.37 14.41
C TYR A 123 13.70 9.02 13.03
N PHE A 124 14.87 8.78 12.45
CA PHE A 124 15.40 9.51 11.31
C PHE A 124 14.53 9.32 10.07
N PHE A 125 14.21 8.06 9.72
CA PHE A 125 13.39 7.78 8.56
C PHE A 125 11.93 8.21 8.77
N THR A 126 11.41 8.01 9.99
CA THR A 126 10.06 8.48 10.35
C THR A 126 9.94 10.00 10.21
N VAL A 127 10.93 10.76 10.68
CA VAL A 127 10.94 12.24 10.58
C VAL A 127 10.98 12.67 9.12
N ILE A 128 11.85 12.08 8.29
CA ILE A 128 11.92 12.39 6.85
C ILE A 128 10.58 12.13 6.17
N ALA A 129 9.99 10.95 6.41
CA ALA A 129 8.69 10.58 5.82
C ALA A 129 7.57 11.53 6.28
N THR A 130 7.59 11.95 7.55
CA THR A 130 6.61 12.89 8.13
C THR A 130 6.73 14.28 7.51
N ILE A 131 7.96 14.79 7.34
CA ILE A 131 8.18 16.09 6.67
C ILE A 131 7.63 16.01 5.24
N GLY A 132 7.95 14.95 4.50
CA GLY A 132 7.43 14.73 3.16
C GLY A 132 5.91 14.69 3.08
N LEU A 133 5.26 14.00 4.04
CA LEU A 133 3.80 13.98 4.18
C LEU A 133 3.22 15.38 4.40
N ILE A 134 3.82 16.16 5.32
CA ILE A 134 3.36 17.53 5.63
C ILE A 134 3.48 18.44 4.42
N VAL A 135 4.63 18.40 3.72
CA VAL A 135 4.84 19.18 2.49
C VAL A 135 3.81 18.82 1.44
N ALA A 136 3.57 17.53 1.21
CA ALA A 136 2.58 17.06 0.25
C ALA A 136 1.14 17.47 0.63
N MET A 137 0.81 17.49 1.92
CA MET A 137 -0.51 17.85 2.43
C MET A 137 -0.79 19.35 2.31
N VAL A 138 0.15 20.19 2.77
CA VAL A 138 -0.05 21.65 2.90
C VAL A 138 0.23 22.40 1.61
N SER A 139 0.97 21.81 0.67
CA SER A 139 1.27 22.46 -0.62
C SER A 139 -0.01 22.83 -1.40
N PRO A 140 -0.21 24.12 -1.76
CA PRO A 140 -1.30 24.56 -2.63
C PRO A 140 -1.04 24.19 -4.10
N ASP A 141 0.22 24.02 -4.49
CA ASP A 141 0.59 23.54 -5.83
C ASP A 141 0.49 22.00 -5.89
N ILE A 142 -0.34 21.51 -6.82
CA ILE A 142 -0.56 20.09 -7.10
C ILE A 142 0.74 19.44 -7.59
N ASN A 143 1.53 20.12 -8.42
CA ASN A 143 2.78 19.57 -8.94
C ASN A 143 3.80 19.37 -7.83
N LEU A 144 3.96 20.37 -6.95
CA LEU A 144 4.84 20.24 -5.78
C LEU A 144 4.37 19.13 -4.83
N SER A 145 3.06 18.98 -4.62
CA SER A 145 2.49 17.87 -3.83
C SER A 145 2.79 16.49 -4.43
N ARG A 146 2.65 16.35 -5.76
CA ARG A 146 3.00 15.14 -6.51
C ARG A 146 4.48 14.82 -6.38
N TRP A 147 5.37 15.80 -6.59
CA TRP A 147 6.81 15.63 -6.44
C TRP A 147 7.21 15.24 -5.02
N ALA A 148 6.68 15.91 -4.00
CA ALA A 148 6.91 15.57 -2.61
C ALA A 148 6.54 14.11 -2.34
N THR A 149 5.40 13.66 -2.86
CA THR A 149 4.92 12.27 -2.72
C THR A 149 5.84 11.27 -3.44
N TYR A 150 6.21 11.56 -4.69
CA TYR A 150 7.07 10.70 -5.52
C TYR A 150 8.49 10.58 -4.99
N ILE A 151 8.97 11.56 -4.23
CA ILE A 151 10.27 11.49 -3.56
C ILE A 151 10.14 10.80 -2.20
N THR A 152 9.14 11.18 -1.41
CA THR A 152 8.98 10.70 -0.03
C THR A 152 8.68 9.21 0.03
N LEU A 153 7.82 8.70 -0.84
CA LEU A 153 7.37 7.30 -0.77
C LEU A 153 8.51 6.31 -1.05
N PRO A 154 9.35 6.47 -2.11
CA PRO A 154 10.54 5.65 -2.30
C PRO A 154 11.55 5.76 -1.16
N ILE A 155 11.80 6.97 -0.63
CA ILE A 155 12.74 7.16 0.48
C ILE A 155 12.25 6.46 1.75
N ALA A 156 10.96 6.58 2.07
CA ALA A 156 10.35 5.94 3.23
C ALA A 156 10.39 4.40 3.10
N MET A 157 10.11 3.88 1.91
CA MET A 157 10.22 2.44 1.63
C MET A 157 11.67 1.93 1.69
N LEU A 158 12.63 2.71 1.17
CA LEU A 158 14.06 2.41 1.29
C LEU A 158 14.48 2.37 2.77
N GLY A 159 14.00 3.32 3.58
CA GLY A 159 14.22 3.35 5.02
C GLY A 159 13.75 2.07 5.70
N LEU A 160 12.56 1.57 5.36
CA LEU A 160 12.06 0.28 5.86
C LEU A 160 13.01 -0.87 5.52
N ILE A 161 13.41 -0.95 4.25
CA ILE A 161 14.32 -1.98 3.77
C ILE A 161 15.65 -1.93 4.53
N ILE A 162 16.25 -0.74 4.67
CA ILE A 162 17.51 -0.54 5.40
C ILE A 162 17.38 -0.99 6.86
N LEU A 163 16.29 -0.63 7.55
CA LEU A 163 16.08 -1.00 8.94
C LEU A 163 15.91 -2.51 9.12
N TYR A 164 15.18 -3.18 8.22
CA TYR A 164 15.07 -4.64 8.25
C TYR A 164 16.39 -5.34 7.90
N PHE A 165 17.18 -4.83 6.95
CA PHE A 165 18.52 -5.34 6.68
C PHE A 165 19.44 -5.17 7.89
N TYR A 166 19.34 -4.04 8.61
CA TYR A 166 20.05 -3.85 9.86
C TYR A 166 19.65 -4.90 10.91
N LEU A 167 18.35 -5.19 11.07
CA LEU A 167 17.88 -6.26 11.96
C LEU A 167 18.35 -7.65 11.51
N LEU A 168 18.44 -7.89 10.20
CA LEU A 168 18.97 -9.14 9.64
C LEU A 168 20.47 -9.30 9.95
N TYR A 169 21.24 -8.22 9.85
CA TYR A 169 22.68 -8.23 10.04
C TYR A 169 23.06 -8.33 11.53
N LYS A 170 22.39 -7.53 12.38
CA LYS A 170 22.72 -7.40 13.81
C LYS A 170 21.91 -8.33 14.72
N GLY A 171 20.73 -8.77 14.28
CA GLY A 171 19.87 -9.65 15.06
C GLY A 171 20.43 -11.07 15.17
N SER A 172 20.00 -11.80 16.19
CA SER A 172 20.36 -13.21 16.41
C SER A 172 19.12 -14.10 16.46
N GLY A 173 19.30 -15.37 16.12
CA GLY A 173 18.28 -16.41 16.20
C GLY A 173 16.96 -16.05 15.50
N ILE A 174 15.87 -16.07 16.28
CA ILE A 174 14.50 -15.87 15.79
C ILE A 174 14.29 -14.46 15.21
N VAL A 175 14.91 -13.42 15.80
CA VAL A 175 14.75 -12.03 15.35
C VAL A 175 15.30 -11.85 13.94
N ARG A 176 16.48 -12.42 13.67
CA ARG A 176 17.10 -12.40 12.34
C ARG A 176 16.23 -13.10 11.30
N LYS A 177 15.71 -14.29 11.63
CA LYS A 177 14.82 -15.04 10.75
C LYS A 177 13.54 -14.25 10.43
N LYS A 178 12.86 -13.71 11.45
CA LYS A 178 11.64 -12.89 11.29
C LYS A 178 11.90 -11.63 10.47
N ALA A 179 13.07 -11.00 10.61
CA ALA A 179 13.46 -9.85 9.80
C ALA A 179 13.60 -10.23 8.31
N GLY A 180 14.32 -11.30 7.98
CA GLY A 180 14.48 -11.75 6.59
C GLY A 180 13.16 -12.17 5.93
N GLU A 181 12.33 -12.87 6.69
CA GLU A 181 10.99 -13.26 6.26
C GLU A 181 10.05 -12.06 6.09
N SER A 182 10.17 -11.03 6.95
CA SER A 182 9.43 -9.76 6.80
C SER A 182 9.88 -8.97 5.56
N ILE A 183 11.17 -8.98 5.23
CA ILE A 183 11.69 -8.39 3.98
C ILE A 183 11.03 -9.08 2.79
N LEU A 184 10.95 -10.41 2.78
CA LEU A 184 10.29 -11.15 1.69
C LEU A 184 8.82 -10.76 1.54
N GLY A 185 8.07 -10.68 2.66
CA GLY A 185 6.67 -10.25 2.64
C GLY A 185 6.48 -8.83 2.11
N LEU A 186 7.31 -7.88 2.58
CA LEU A 186 7.28 -6.48 2.11
C LEU A 186 7.75 -6.34 0.66
N PHE A 187 8.70 -7.16 0.22
CA PHE A 187 9.16 -7.20 -1.15
C PHE A 187 8.04 -7.67 -2.09
N LEU A 188 7.34 -8.76 -1.75
CA LEU A 188 6.19 -9.22 -2.52
C LEU A 188 5.07 -8.18 -2.55
N LEU A 189 4.81 -7.50 -1.43
CA LEU A 189 3.89 -6.36 -1.38
C LEU A 189 4.29 -5.24 -2.34
N GLY A 190 5.58 -4.87 -2.35
CA GLY A 190 6.12 -3.87 -3.26
C GLY A 190 5.99 -4.28 -4.72
N VAL A 191 6.42 -5.49 -5.08
CA VAL A 191 6.32 -6.04 -6.44
C VAL A 191 4.87 -6.10 -6.90
N GLY A 192 3.96 -6.62 -6.07
CA GLY A 192 2.54 -6.68 -6.39
C GLY A 192 1.92 -5.29 -6.59
N THR A 193 2.38 -4.29 -5.84
CA THR A 193 1.96 -2.89 -6.03
C THR A 193 2.46 -2.33 -7.36
N ILE A 194 3.74 -2.53 -7.68
CA ILE A 194 4.35 -2.07 -8.94
C ILE A 194 3.67 -2.73 -10.15
N LEU A 195 3.46 -4.05 -10.10
CA LEU A 195 2.77 -4.79 -11.16
C LEU A 195 1.31 -4.36 -11.34
N GLY A 196 0.69 -3.81 -10.29
CA GLY A 196 -0.66 -3.25 -10.34
C GLY A 196 -0.76 -1.85 -10.97
N THR A 197 0.35 -1.21 -11.30
CA THR A 197 0.38 0.09 -12.01
C THR A 197 0.08 -0.09 -13.50
N SER A 198 -0.25 0.99 -14.22
CA SER A 198 -0.47 0.96 -15.68
C SER A 198 0.74 0.41 -16.44
N ALA A 199 1.96 0.85 -16.08
CA ALA A 199 3.20 0.36 -16.67
C ALA A 199 3.47 -1.12 -16.35
N GLY A 200 3.25 -1.53 -15.09
CA GLY A 200 3.38 -2.92 -14.66
C GLY A 200 2.40 -3.84 -15.40
N MET A 201 1.14 -3.42 -15.52
CA MET A 201 0.12 -4.18 -16.22
C MET A 201 0.39 -4.28 -17.73
N GLY A 202 0.87 -3.19 -18.36
CA GLY A 202 1.30 -3.21 -19.76
C GLY A 202 2.42 -4.23 -20.02
N THR A 203 3.39 -4.31 -19.10
CA THR A 203 4.46 -5.31 -19.15
C THR A 203 3.91 -6.73 -19.02
N LEU A 204 3.01 -6.97 -18.05
CA LEU A 204 2.42 -8.29 -17.85
C LEU A 204 1.58 -8.74 -19.06
N ARG A 205 0.81 -7.84 -19.68
CA ARG A 205 0.03 -8.14 -20.91
C ARG A 205 0.94 -8.53 -22.06
N THR A 206 2.12 -7.93 -22.16
CA THR A 206 3.11 -8.28 -23.19
C THR A 206 3.67 -9.69 -23.00
N ILE A 207 3.88 -10.12 -21.74
CA ILE A 207 4.49 -11.41 -21.41
C ILE A 207 3.47 -12.56 -21.42
N PHE A 208 2.34 -12.36 -20.75
CA PHE A 208 1.35 -13.42 -20.48
C PHE A 208 0.15 -13.38 -21.44
N GLY A 209 0.06 -12.35 -22.30
CA GLY A 209 -1.06 -12.16 -23.21
C GLY A 209 -2.31 -11.70 -22.47
N SER A 210 -3.43 -12.38 -22.73
CA SER A 210 -4.72 -12.10 -22.10
C SER A 210 -4.75 -12.56 -20.63
N PHE A 211 -5.41 -11.79 -19.75
CA PHE A 211 -5.71 -12.09 -18.34
C PHE A 211 -4.60 -11.89 -17.27
N PRO A 212 -3.58 -11.03 -17.39
CA PRO A 212 -2.58 -10.88 -16.31
C PRO A 212 -3.09 -10.18 -15.04
N GLU A 213 -4.31 -9.67 -15.03
CA GLU A 213 -4.85 -8.80 -13.97
C GLU A 213 -4.89 -9.47 -12.59
N PHE A 214 -4.90 -10.81 -12.52
CA PHE A 214 -4.89 -11.55 -11.25
C PHE A 214 -3.49 -11.62 -10.60
N ILE A 215 -2.42 -11.54 -11.39
CA ILE A 215 -1.04 -11.76 -10.93
C ILE A 215 -0.63 -10.78 -9.82
N PRO A 216 -0.83 -9.45 -9.97
CA PRO A 216 -0.45 -8.49 -8.94
C PRO A 216 -1.16 -8.76 -7.60
N VAL A 217 -2.43 -9.15 -7.64
CA VAL A 217 -3.24 -9.36 -6.44
C VAL A 217 -2.88 -10.65 -5.73
N ILE A 218 -2.58 -11.73 -6.46
CA ILE A 218 -2.05 -12.95 -5.85
C ILE A 218 -0.73 -12.65 -5.15
N ILE A 219 0.18 -11.94 -5.82
CA ILE A 219 1.47 -11.56 -5.24
C ILE A 219 1.28 -10.68 -3.99
N LEU A 220 0.40 -9.68 -4.04
CA LEU A 220 0.04 -8.85 -2.89
C LEU A 220 -0.51 -9.68 -1.73
N THR A 221 -1.46 -10.57 -2.02
CA THR A 221 -2.14 -11.40 -1.00
C THR A 221 -1.17 -12.36 -0.34
N VAL A 222 -0.30 -13.00 -1.12
CA VAL A 222 0.76 -13.86 -0.61
C VAL A 222 1.75 -13.05 0.23
N GLY A 223 2.15 -11.86 -0.23
CA GLY A 223 3.00 -10.94 0.54
C GLY A 223 2.39 -10.53 1.88
N LEU A 224 1.12 -10.16 1.90
CA LEU A 224 0.35 -9.84 3.11
C LEU A 224 0.25 -11.03 4.07
N ALA A 225 -0.02 -12.21 3.54
CA ALA A 225 -0.16 -13.43 4.33
C ALA A 225 1.18 -13.82 4.98
N ILE A 226 2.27 -13.80 4.20
CA ILE A 226 3.64 -14.03 4.68
C ILE A 226 3.97 -13.01 5.78
N TYR A 227 3.85 -11.71 5.48
CA TYR A 227 4.17 -10.66 6.43
C TYR A 227 3.37 -10.79 7.74
N THR A 228 2.06 -11.02 7.65
CA THR A 228 1.21 -11.16 8.83
C THR A 228 1.53 -12.42 9.63
N TYR A 229 1.67 -13.57 8.96
CA TYR A 229 1.95 -14.83 9.61
C TYR A 229 3.27 -14.79 10.41
N ILE A 230 4.33 -14.26 9.80
CA ILE A 230 5.67 -14.21 10.41
C ILE A 230 5.72 -13.27 11.60
N ASN A 231 5.00 -12.14 11.53
CA ASN A 231 5.00 -11.17 12.61
C ASN A 231 4.09 -11.58 13.78
N VAL A 232 3.09 -12.46 13.56
CA VAL A 232 2.18 -12.92 14.61
C VAL A 232 2.59 -14.27 15.22
N LYS A 233 3.25 -15.14 14.46
CA LYS A 233 3.72 -16.43 14.95
C LYS A 233 4.81 -16.21 16.00
N GLU A 234 4.63 -16.81 17.18
CA GLU A 234 5.61 -16.80 18.27
C GLU A 234 6.82 -17.67 17.91
#